data_AF-A0A3B8LBM7-F1
#
_entry.id   AF-A0A3B8LBM7-F1
#
_cell.length_a   1.000
_cell.length_b   1.000
_cell.length_c   1.000
_cell.angle_alpha   90.00
_cell.angle_beta   90.00
_cell.angle_gamma   90.00
#
_symmetry.space_group_name_H-M   'P 1'
#
loop_
_entity.id
_entity.type
_entity.pdbx_description
1 polymer ?
#
loop_
_entity_poly.entity_id
_entity_poly.type
_entity_poly.pdbx_seq_one_letter_code
_entity_poly.pdbx_strand_id
1 'polypeptide(L)'
;MVRRIIWWSVGFFVLSILASFVTGWPWIAIYNNWKVSRYAASIRKLPLPPKSRILAESSRFGLLFGHGNHCDVEVTFLIEGQHTTDAQMLTALKRKTTLAFPFESRGQVVPLRHLQLFIWKNGKAYTVTEQKKKIVRVRPKFTNHNEDMIQGMVTRHKLTKKRLYVLQGVTQAAFGISMFDLRCR
;
A
#
# COMPACT_ATOMS: atom_id res chain seq x y z
N MET A 1 -41.47 -14.31 -29.03
CA MET A 1 -40.97 -13.08 -28.37
C MET A 1 -39.73 -13.34 -27.50
N VAL A 2 -39.77 -14.33 -26.58
CA VAL A 2 -38.68 -14.68 -25.64
C VAL A 2 -37.34 -14.99 -26.33
N ARG A 3 -37.31 -15.82 -27.38
CA ARG A 3 -36.07 -16.13 -28.11
C ARG A 3 -35.36 -14.89 -28.65
N ARG A 4 -36.10 -13.91 -29.18
CA ARG A 4 -35.52 -12.70 -29.77
C ARG A 4 -34.83 -11.86 -28.69
N ILE A 5 -35.45 -11.72 -27.51
CA ILE A 5 -34.89 -10.99 -26.36
C ILE A 5 -33.57 -11.62 -25.90
N ILE A 6 -33.50 -12.95 -25.79
CA ILE A 6 -32.29 -13.68 -25.40
C ILE A 6 -31.13 -13.38 -26.37
N TRP A 7 -31.37 -13.40 -27.68
CA TRP A 7 -30.33 -13.09 -28.68
C TRP A 7 -29.81 -11.65 -28.59
N TRP A 8 -30.69 -10.68 -28.34
CA TRP A 8 -30.26 -9.28 -28.13
C TRP A 8 -29.43 -9.12 -26.85
N SER A 9 -29.82 -9.77 -25.76
CA SER A 9 -29.06 -9.73 -24.50
C SER A 9 -27.66 -10.37 -24.63
N VAL A 10 -27.56 -11.51 -25.32
CA VAL A 10 -26.27 -12.17 -25.57
C VAL A 10 -25.39 -11.31 -26.48
N GLY A 11 -25.96 -10.76 -27.55
CA GLY A 11 -25.22 -9.87 -28.47
C GLY A 11 -24.70 -8.60 -27.78
N PHE A 12 -25.52 -7.97 -26.94
CA PHE A 12 -25.13 -6.80 -26.16
C PHE A 12 -24.01 -7.14 -25.16
N PHE A 13 -24.08 -8.30 -24.50
CA PHE A 13 -23.05 -8.74 -23.56
C PHE A 13 -21.71 -8.99 -24.26
N VAL A 14 -21.71 -9.68 -25.40
CA VAL A 14 -20.50 -9.94 -26.20
C VAL A 14 -19.89 -8.63 -26.71
N LEU A 15 -20.70 -7.70 -27.22
CA LEU A 15 -20.25 -6.38 -27.66
C LEU A 15 -19.67 -5.56 -26.51
N SER A 16 -20.27 -5.63 -25.31
CA SER A 16 -19.77 -4.92 -24.13
C SER A 16 -18.42 -5.46 -23.66
N ILE A 17 -18.22 -6.78 -23.72
CA ILE A 17 -16.91 -7.41 -23.44
C ILE A 17 -15.87 -6.94 -24.46
N LEU A 18 -16.17 -7.04 -25.76
CA LEU A 18 -15.26 -6.62 -26.81
C LEU A 18 -14.93 -5.13 -26.70
N ALA A 19 -15.92 -4.28 -26.48
CA ALA A 19 -15.71 -2.86 -26.24
C ALA A 19 -14.81 -2.59 -25.03
N SER A 20 -14.94 -3.37 -23.95
CA SER A 20 -14.09 -3.27 -22.76
C SER A 20 -12.62 -3.65 -23.04
N PHE A 21 -12.39 -4.65 -23.89
CA PHE A 21 -11.04 -5.02 -24.32
C PHE A 21 -10.45 -3.98 -25.30
N VAL A 22 -11.25 -3.47 -26.24
CA VAL A 22 -10.83 -2.44 -27.21
C VAL A 22 -10.47 -1.13 -26.50
N THR A 23 -11.21 -0.76 -25.46
CA THR A 23 -10.91 0.43 -24.63
C THR A 23 -9.73 0.22 -23.68
N GLY A 24 -9.13 -0.97 -23.64
CA GLY A 24 -7.85 -1.24 -22.97
C GLY A 24 -7.91 -1.34 -21.45
N TRP A 25 -9.10 -1.29 -20.83
CA TRP A 25 -9.23 -1.33 -19.37
C TRP A 25 -8.58 -2.55 -18.71
N PRO A 26 -8.73 -3.79 -19.24
CA PRO A 26 -8.07 -4.94 -18.65
C PRO A 26 -6.55 -4.78 -18.62
N TRP A 27 -5.96 -4.19 -19.66
CA TRP A 27 -4.52 -3.97 -19.76
C TRP A 27 -4.03 -2.91 -18.78
N ILE A 28 -4.78 -1.82 -18.61
CA ILE A 28 -4.48 -0.78 -17.62
C ILE A 28 -4.56 -1.36 -16.20
N ALA A 29 -5.58 -2.16 -15.91
CA ALA A 29 -5.72 -2.81 -14.61
C ALA A 29 -4.57 -3.77 -14.31
N ILE A 30 -4.17 -4.61 -15.29
CA ILE A 30 -3.02 -5.51 -15.17
C ILE A 30 -1.74 -4.72 -14.95
N TYR A 31 -1.52 -3.66 -15.71
CA TYR A 31 -0.33 -2.80 -15.59
C TYR A 31 -0.24 -2.13 -14.21
N ASN A 32 -1.35 -1.60 -13.69
CA ASN A 32 -1.41 -0.99 -12.36
C ASN A 32 -1.19 -2.02 -11.25
N ASN A 33 -1.78 -3.21 -11.36
CA ASN A 33 -1.54 -4.31 -10.41
C ASN A 33 -0.07 -4.76 -10.42
N TRP A 34 0.54 -4.84 -11.60
CA TRP A 34 1.97 -5.15 -11.73
C TRP A 34 2.85 -4.09 -11.06
N LYS A 35 2.53 -2.80 -11.25
CA LYS A 35 3.22 -1.68 -10.58
C LYS A 35 3.13 -1.77 -9.06
N VAL A 36 1.93 -2.00 -8.52
CA VAL A 36 1.71 -2.17 -7.07
C VAL A 36 2.49 -3.38 -6.55
N SER A 37 2.45 -4.50 -7.27
CA SER A 37 3.17 -5.72 -6.91
C SER A 37 4.69 -5.51 -6.90
N ARG A 38 5.22 -4.78 -7.89
CA ARG A 38 6.65 -4.42 -7.92
C ARG A 38 7.04 -3.50 -6.77
N TYR A 39 6.20 -2.53 -6.44
CA TYR A 39 6.43 -1.63 -5.31
C TYR A 39 6.44 -2.42 -3.98
N ALA A 40 5.42 -3.26 -3.76
CA ALA A 40 5.34 -4.11 -2.58
C ALA A 40 6.53 -5.07 -2.47
N ALA A 41 6.92 -5.72 -3.58
CA ALA A 41 8.10 -6.57 -3.62
C ALA A 41 9.39 -5.80 -3.29
N SER A 42 9.50 -4.52 -3.66
CA SER A 42 10.67 -3.69 -3.31
C SER A 42 10.71 -3.35 -1.82
N ILE A 43 9.55 -3.06 -1.19
CA ILE A 43 9.46 -2.82 0.26
C ILE A 43 9.75 -4.10 1.04
N ARG A 44 9.25 -5.26 0.58
CA ARG A 44 9.54 -6.58 1.20
C ARG A 44 11.04 -6.88 1.26
N LYS A 45 11.83 -6.36 0.31
CA LYS A 45 13.29 -6.53 0.25
C LYS A 45 14.06 -5.59 1.19
N LEU A 46 13.38 -4.67 1.88
CA LEU A 46 14.04 -3.81 2.84
C LEU A 46 14.66 -4.65 3.95
N PRO A 47 15.89 -4.32 4.38
CA PRO A 47 16.53 -5.04 5.46
C PRO A 47 15.74 -4.83 6.75
N LEU A 48 15.41 -5.94 7.41
CA LEU A 48 14.80 -5.93 8.73
C LEU A 48 15.84 -6.30 9.78
N PRO A 49 15.69 -5.83 11.04
CA PRO A 49 16.55 -6.27 12.14
C PRO A 49 16.49 -7.79 12.36
N PRO A 50 17.55 -8.41 12.92
CA PRO A 50 17.56 -9.83 13.23
C PRO A 50 16.33 -10.24 14.05
N LYS A 51 15.80 -11.44 13.78
CA LYS A 51 14.60 -11.99 14.43
C LYS A 51 13.33 -11.16 14.22
N SER A 52 13.32 -10.28 13.22
CA SER A 52 12.10 -9.65 12.72
C SER A 52 11.54 -10.47 11.56
N ARG A 53 10.21 -10.53 11.43
CA ARG A 53 9.54 -11.18 10.30
C ARG A 53 8.31 -10.42 9.86
N ILE A 54 8.03 -10.46 8.56
CA ILE A 54 6.76 -9.98 8.01
C ILE A 54 5.69 -11.01 8.36
N LEU A 55 4.61 -10.54 8.99
CA LEU A 55 3.45 -11.35 9.37
C LEU A 55 2.34 -11.25 8.32
N ALA A 56 2.12 -10.03 7.83
CA ALA A 56 1.05 -9.75 6.89
C ALA A 56 1.49 -8.64 5.93
N GLU A 57 0.85 -8.66 4.77
CA GLU A 57 1.00 -7.67 3.72
C GLU A 57 -0.40 -7.31 3.23
N SER A 58 -0.61 -6.03 2.98
CA SER A 58 -1.77 -5.50 2.28
C SER A 58 -1.25 -4.56 1.22
N SER A 59 -1.74 -4.70 -0.01
CA SER A 59 -1.41 -3.78 -1.10
C SER A 59 -2.69 -3.39 -1.81
N ARG A 60 -2.80 -2.12 -2.17
CA ARG A 60 -3.96 -1.58 -2.85
C ARG A 60 -3.58 -0.49 -3.82
N PHE A 61 -4.43 -0.37 -4.84
CA PHE A 61 -4.42 0.67 -5.85
C PHE A 61 -5.81 1.30 -5.86
N GLY A 62 -5.91 2.61 -5.68
CA GLY A 62 -7.19 3.31 -5.71
C GLY A 62 -7.13 4.69 -5.06
N LEU A 63 -8.29 5.32 -4.91
CA LEU A 63 -8.43 6.62 -4.24
C LEU A 63 -8.21 6.46 -2.73
N LEU A 64 -7.14 7.03 -2.17
CA LEU A 64 -6.80 6.87 -0.75
C LEU A 64 -7.01 8.14 0.08
N PHE A 65 -7.14 9.30 -0.55
CA PHE A 65 -7.34 10.57 0.15
C PHE A 65 -8.41 11.46 -0.49
N GLY A 66 -9.21 12.10 0.36
CA GLY A 66 -10.45 12.78 0.02
C GLY A 66 -10.36 13.98 -0.93
N HIS A 67 -11.54 14.35 -1.45
CA HIS A 67 -11.83 15.55 -2.25
C HIS A 67 -10.95 15.76 -3.50
N GLY A 68 -10.49 14.69 -4.16
CA GLY A 68 -9.85 14.76 -5.47
C GLY A 68 -9.57 13.41 -6.13
N ASN A 69 -9.54 13.36 -7.47
CA ASN A 69 -9.21 12.16 -8.25
C ASN A 69 -7.71 11.87 -8.24
N HIS A 70 -7.26 11.13 -7.23
CA HIS A 70 -5.89 10.68 -7.11
C HIS A 70 -5.80 9.16 -7.23
N CYS A 71 -4.90 8.68 -8.09
CA CYS A 71 -4.49 7.29 -8.09
C CYS A 71 -3.39 7.12 -7.06
N ASP A 72 -3.74 6.59 -5.90
CA ASP A 72 -2.79 6.32 -4.85
C ASP A 72 -2.48 4.81 -4.82
N VAL A 73 -1.21 4.49 -4.63
CA VAL A 73 -0.78 3.14 -4.28
C VAL A 73 -0.39 3.15 -2.83
N GLU A 74 -0.92 2.17 -2.11
CA GLU A 74 -0.55 1.93 -0.73
C GLU A 74 -0.18 0.48 -0.53
N VAL A 75 0.93 0.30 0.16
CA VAL A 75 1.39 -1.00 0.61
C VAL A 75 1.68 -0.92 2.09
N THR A 76 1.16 -1.88 2.85
CA THR A 76 1.29 -1.96 4.30
C THR A 76 1.80 -3.33 4.70
N PHE A 77 2.86 -3.35 5.50
CA PHE A 77 3.44 -4.55 6.07
C PHE A 77 3.28 -4.54 7.58
N LEU A 78 2.74 -5.63 8.13
CA LEU A 78 2.79 -5.90 9.57
C LEU A 78 4.06 -6.70 9.86
N ILE A 79 4.92 -6.15 10.70
CA ILE A 79 6.23 -6.72 11.03
C ILE A 79 6.26 -7.06 12.52
N GLU A 80 6.59 -8.30 12.83
CA GLU A 80 6.92 -8.74 14.18
C GLU A 80 8.39 -8.43 14.44
N GLY A 81 8.69 -7.68 15.50
CA GLY A 81 10.07 -7.45 15.94
C GLY A 81 10.34 -8.14 17.28
N GLN A 82 11.03 -9.28 17.27
CA GLN A 82 11.39 -9.96 18.51
C GLN A 82 12.65 -9.33 19.12
N HIS A 83 12.53 -8.75 20.31
CA HIS A 83 13.60 -7.96 20.98
C HIS A 83 14.11 -6.75 20.19
N THR A 84 13.44 -6.38 19.09
CA THR A 84 13.84 -5.26 18.24
C THR A 84 13.46 -3.92 18.87
N THR A 85 14.43 -3.02 18.97
CA THR A 85 14.18 -1.63 19.36
C THR A 85 13.72 -0.79 18.18
N ASP A 86 12.95 0.26 18.45
CA ASP A 86 12.51 1.24 17.46
C ASP A 86 13.70 1.84 16.70
N ALA A 87 14.81 2.08 17.41
CA ALA A 87 16.04 2.59 16.82
C ALA A 87 16.66 1.59 15.83
N GLN A 88 16.69 0.29 16.18
CA GLN A 88 17.17 -0.77 15.28
C GLN A 88 16.30 -0.88 14.03
N MET A 89 14.97 -0.83 14.19
CA MET A 89 14.04 -0.87 13.06
C MET A 89 14.23 0.32 12.13
N LEU A 90 14.28 1.55 12.67
CA LEU A 90 14.54 2.74 11.86
C LEU A 90 15.91 2.70 11.17
N THR A 91 16.94 2.25 11.87
CA THR A 91 18.30 2.16 11.32
C THR A 91 18.37 1.15 10.18
N ALA A 92 17.68 0.02 10.31
CA ALA A 92 17.58 -0.97 9.23
C ALA A 92 16.89 -0.35 8.00
N LEU A 93 15.75 0.30 8.18
CA LEU A 93 14.99 0.92 7.08
C LEU A 93 15.70 2.12 6.42
N LYS A 94 16.63 2.78 7.12
CA LYS A 94 17.46 3.87 6.55
C LYS A 94 18.56 3.38 5.61
N ARG A 95 18.87 2.08 5.59
CA ARG A 95 19.90 1.54 4.69
C ARG A 95 19.47 1.77 3.24
N LYS A 96 20.36 2.35 2.44
CA LYS A 96 20.11 2.69 1.03
C LYS A 96 19.62 1.45 0.29
N THR A 97 18.34 1.50 -0.09
CA THR A 97 17.68 0.45 -0.86
C THR A 97 16.87 1.11 -1.96
N THR A 98 16.92 0.57 -3.17
CA THR A 98 16.14 1.07 -4.30
C THR A 98 14.70 0.59 -4.16
N LEU A 99 13.75 1.53 -4.11
CA LEU A 99 12.33 1.22 -4.12
C LEU A 99 11.76 1.43 -5.52
N ALA A 100 10.89 0.52 -5.94
CA ALA A 100 10.24 0.56 -7.25
C ALA A 100 8.97 1.39 -7.17
N PHE A 101 9.11 2.72 -7.13
CA PHE A 101 7.95 3.62 -7.10
C PHE A 101 7.11 3.45 -8.38
N PRO A 102 5.79 3.19 -8.26
CA PRO A 102 4.94 2.84 -9.38
C PRO A 102 4.72 4.00 -10.38
N PHE A 103 4.93 5.24 -9.94
CA PHE A 103 4.63 6.44 -10.74
C PHE A 103 5.85 7.32 -11.01
N GLU A 104 7.04 6.88 -10.60
CA GLU A 104 8.27 7.59 -10.88
C GLU A 104 9.07 6.84 -11.95
N SER A 105 9.58 7.57 -12.93
CA SER A 105 10.21 7.02 -14.14
C SER A 105 11.58 6.38 -13.88
N ARG A 106 12.16 6.54 -12.67
CA ARG A 106 13.40 5.88 -12.26
C ARG A 106 13.29 5.50 -10.78
N GLY A 107 13.60 4.25 -10.43
CA GLY A 107 13.59 3.80 -9.04
C GLY A 107 14.43 4.73 -8.18
N GLN A 108 13.80 5.43 -7.25
CA GLN A 108 14.50 6.35 -6.38
C GLN A 108 15.14 5.60 -5.21
N VAL A 109 16.40 5.94 -4.91
CA VAL A 109 17.04 5.57 -3.65
C VAL A 109 16.50 6.52 -2.57
N VAL A 110 15.28 6.27 -2.10
CA VAL A 110 14.66 7.13 -1.07
C VAL A 110 14.96 6.57 0.31
N PRO A 111 15.54 7.36 1.22
CA PRO A 111 15.98 6.83 2.51
C PRO A 111 14.87 6.66 3.56
N LEU A 112 13.60 7.03 3.30
CA LEU A 112 12.39 6.79 4.14
C LEU A 112 11.26 7.82 3.90
N ARG A 113 11.43 8.89 3.11
CA ARG A 113 10.42 9.98 3.02
C ARG A 113 9.02 9.53 2.57
N HIS A 114 8.92 8.44 1.81
CA HIS A 114 7.64 7.86 1.36
C HIS A 114 7.23 6.62 2.15
N LEU A 115 7.97 6.25 3.19
CA LEU A 115 7.69 5.12 4.08
C LEU A 115 7.43 5.64 5.49
N GLN A 116 6.26 5.33 6.02
CA GLN A 116 5.88 5.64 7.39
C GLN A 116 6.01 4.38 8.25
N LEU A 117 6.81 4.48 9.31
CA LEU A 117 6.93 3.43 10.31
C LEU A 117 6.03 3.76 11.50
N PHE A 118 5.15 2.84 11.83
CA PHE A 118 4.34 2.88 13.04
C PHE A 118 4.73 1.75 13.97
N ILE A 119 4.55 1.98 15.26
CA ILE A 119 4.56 0.94 16.30
C ILE A 119 3.16 0.82 16.86
N TRP A 120 2.64 -0.41 16.91
CA TRP A 120 1.38 -0.70 17.55
C TRP A 120 1.63 -1.03 19.03
N LYS A 121 1.02 -0.24 19.92
CA LYS A 121 1.15 -0.40 21.37
C LYS A 121 -0.15 -0.01 22.06
N ASN A 122 -0.60 -0.83 23.01
CA ASN A 122 -1.79 -0.56 23.83
C ASN A 122 -3.04 -0.23 22.98
N GLY A 123 -3.24 -0.98 21.88
CA GLY A 123 -4.38 -0.80 20.97
C GLY A 123 -4.32 0.46 20.11
N LYS A 124 -3.16 1.14 20.02
CA LYS A 124 -3.00 2.37 19.24
C LYS A 124 -1.72 2.31 18.40
N ALA A 125 -1.74 2.93 17.23
CA ALA A 125 -0.53 3.14 16.44
C ALA A 125 0.14 4.47 16.80
N TYR A 126 1.47 4.45 16.81
CA TYR A 126 2.32 5.62 17.01
C TYR A 126 3.34 5.69 15.88
N THR A 127 3.50 6.82 15.22
CA THR A 127 4.55 7.02 14.22
C THR A 127 5.89 7.07 14.93
N VAL A 128 6.84 6.27 14.46
CA VAL A 128 8.20 6.23 14.95
C VAL A 128 9.05 7.10 14.03
N THR A 129 9.54 8.23 14.54
CA THR A 129 10.40 9.16 13.79
C THR A 129 11.66 9.47 14.57
N GLU A 130 12.68 9.99 13.88
CA GLU A 130 13.86 10.54 14.53
C GLU A 130 13.81 12.07 14.48
N GLN A 131 13.87 12.71 15.65
CA GLN A 131 13.96 14.16 15.79
C GLN A 131 15.18 14.51 16.63
N LYS A 132 16.07 15.38 16.12
CA LYS A 132 17.30 15.80 16.81
C LYS A 132 18.12 14.61 17.36
N LYS A 133 18.29 13.54 16.56
CA LYS A 133 18.98 12.28 16.92
C LYS A 133 18.33 11.47 18.05
N LYS A 134 17.08 11.78 18.43
CA LYS A 134 16.28 11.00 19.39
C LYS A 134 15.13 10.33 18.68
N ILE A 135 14.83 9.09 19.06
CA ILE A 135 13.63 8.40 18.58
C ILE A 135 12.42 8.92 19.34
N VAL A 136 11.45 9.45 18.60
CA VAL A 136 10.21 10.00 19.13
C VAL A 136 9.03 9.18 18.60
N ARG A 137 8.10 8.87 19.50
CA ARG A 137 6.81 8.26 19.17
C ARG A 137 5.76 9.35 19.19
N VAL A 138 5.19 9.67 18.04
CA VAL A 138 4.15 10.68 17.92
C VAL A 138 2.85 9.97 17.59
N ARG A 139 1.75 10.32 18.24
CA ARG A 139 0.44 9.81 17.83
C ARG A 139 0.11 10.47 16.48
N PRO A 140 -0.02 9.68 15.39
CA PRO A 140 -0.36 10.25 14.09
C PRO A 140 -1.75 10.85 14.13
N LYS A 141 -1.95 11.90 13.35
CA LYS A 141 -3.29 12.32 12.93
C LYS A 141 -3.71 11.40 11.80
N PHE A 142 -4.27 10.24 12.14
CA PHE A 142 -4.84 9.34 11.15
C PHE A 142 -6.13 9.93 10.58
N THR A 143 -6.40 9.64 9.32
CA THR A 143 -7.78 9.52 8.85
C THR A 143 -8.35 8.21 9.43
N ASN A 144 -9.64 8.16 9.77
CA ASN A 144 -10.28 6.97 10.38
C ASN A 144 -9.90 5.67 9.63
N HIS A 145 -9.84 5.75 8.30
CA HIS A 145 -9.47 4.65 7.42
C HIS A 145 -8.12 3.98 7.74
N ASN A 146 -7.06 4.75 7.98
CA ASN A 146 -5.72 4.20 8.21
C ASN A 146 -5.63 3.50 9.57
N GLU A 147 -6.29 4.05 10.58
CA GLU A 147 -6.36 3.43 11.91
C GLU A 147 -7.13 2.11 11.85
N ASP A 148 -8.27 2.08 11.15
CA ASP A 148 -9.10 0.87 10.97
C ASP A 148 -8.36 -0.24 10.22
N MET A 149 -7.64 0.10 9.15
CA MET A 149 -6.85 -0.86 8.40
C MET A 149 -5.75 -1.48 9.27
N ILE A 150 -4.98 -0.64 9.96
CA ILE A 150 -3.91 -1.10 10.85
C ILE A 150 -4.48 -1.96 11.97
N GLN A 151 -5.56 -1.50 12.62
CA GLN A 151 -6.25 -2.23 13.67
C GLN A 151 -6.77 -3.57 13.15
N GLY A 152 -7.36 -3.60 11.96
CA GLY A 152 -7.85 -4.82 11.32
C GLY A 152 -6.73 -5.82 11.01
N MET A 153 -5.56 -5.35 10.55
CA MET A 153 -4.39 -6.21 10.32
C MET A 153 -3.86 -6.80 11.64
N VAL A 154 -3.74 -5.97 12.68
CA VAL A 154 -3.23 -6.40 13.99
C VAL A 154 -4.19 -7.37 14.68
N THR A 155 -5.49 -7.06 14.68
CA THR A 155 -6.53 -7.85 15.34
C THR A 155 -6.63 -9.25 14.75
N ARG A 156 -6.52 -9.38 13.41
CA ARG A 156 -6.51 -10.67 12.72
C ARG A 156 -5.34 -11.59 13.13
N HIS A 157 -4.23 -11.02 13.61
CA HIS A 157 -3.03 -11.81 13.93
C HIS A 157 -2.92 -12.20 15.41
N LYS A 158 -3.83 -11.76 16.31
CA LYS A 158 -3.94 -12.18 17.73
C LYS A 158 -2.57 -12.32 18.47
N LEU A 159 -1.67 -11.34 18.33
CA LEU A 159 -0.33 -11.43 18.93
C LEU A 159 -0.26 -10.64 20.24
N THR A 160 -0.12 -11.33 21.38
CA THR A 160 -0.26 -10.72 22.71
C THR A 160 1.06 -10.43 23.46
N LYS A 161 2.24 -10.75 22.90
CA LYS A 161 3.52 -10.56 23.64
C LYS A 161 4.69 -9.94 22.85
N LYS A 162 4.51 -9.59 21.59
CA LYS A 162 5.60 -9.14 20.72
C LYS A 162 5.38 -7.70 20.24
N ARG A 163 6.49 -6.99 19.96
CA ARG A 163 6.42 -5.65 19.36
C ARG A 163 5.98 -5.79 17.91
N LEU A 164 4.95 -5.03 17.56
CA LEU A 164 4.42 -4.97 16.21
C LEU A 164 4.76 -3.62 15.61
N TYR A 165 5.36 -3.67 14.45
CA TYR A 165 5.63 -2.51 13.62
C TYR A 165 4.74 -2.59 12.39
N VAL A 166 4.28 -1.45 11.93
CA VAL A 166 3.58 -1.33 10.65
C VAL A 166 4.40 -0.43 9.76
N LEU A 167 4.81 -0.95 8.62
CA LEU A 167 5.51 -0.18 7.59
C LEU A 167 4.53 0.10 6.46
N GLN A 168 4.21 1.37 6.26
CA GLN A 168 3.27 1.84 5.25
C GLN A 168 4.02 2.64 4.19
N GLY A 169 3.89 2.27 2.93
CA GLY A 169 4.38 3.04 1.78
C GLY A 169 3.19 3.59 1.00
N VAL A 170 3.15 4.91 0.82
CA VAL A 170 2.11 5.59 0.04
C VAL A 170 2.77 6.42 -1.04
N THR A 171 2.24 6.34 -2.26
CA THR A 171 2.73 7.06 -3.43
C THR A 171 1.54 7.48 -4.28
N GLN A 172 1.59 8.70 -4.79
CA GLN A 172 0.48 9.34 -5.49
C GLN A 172 0.92 9.65 -6.91
N ALA A 173 0.05 9.36 -7.89
CA ALA A 173 0.25 9.85 -9.24
C ALA A 173 -0.27 11.29 -9.33
N ALA A 174 0.63 12.27 -9.50
CA ALA A 174 0.24 13.61 -9.90
C ALA A 174 -0.08 13.58 -11.42
N PHE A 175 -1.36 13.77 -11.78
CA PHE A 175 -1.84 14.15 -13.12
C PHE A 175 -1.83 13.13 -14.29
N GLY A 176 -1.26 11.92 -14.18
CA GLY A 176 -1.11 11.03 -15.35
C GLY A 176 -2.10 9.86 -15.51
N ILE A 177 -2.62 9.32 -14.41
CA ILE A 177 -3.34 8.01 -14.42
C ILE A 177 -4.85 8.18 -14.17
N SER A 178 -5.26 9.38 -13.72
CA SER A 178 -6.65 9.75 -13.45
C SER A 178 -7.59 9.56 -14.63
N MET A 179 -7.10 9.60 -15.87
CA MET A 179 -7.96 9.51 -17.06
C MET A 179 -8.30 8.07 -17.50
N PHE A 180 -7.54 7.06 -17.05
CA PHE A 180 -7.56 5.72 -17.66
C PHE A 180 -7.93 4.56 -16.71
N ASP A 181 -8.07 4.77 -15.40
CA ASP A 181 -8.53 3.73 -14.46
C ASP A 181 -9.82 4.18 -13.74
N LEU A 182 -10.93 3.42 -13.89
CA LEU A 182 -12.22 3.75 -13.26
C LEU A 182 -12.15 3.70 -11.74
N ARG A 183 -11.15 3.00 -11.18
CA ARG A 183 -10.89 2.95 -9.73
C ARG A 183 -10.32 4.27 -9.19
N CYS A 184 -9.92 5.19 -10.09
CA CYS A 184 -9.40 6.51 -9.75
C CYS A 184 -10.34 7.67 -10.14
N ARG A 185 -11.63 7.38 -10.38
CA ARG A 185 -12.64 8.38 -10.75
C ARG A 185 -13.45 8.90 -9.59
#